data_AF-A0A5C6LL39-F1
#
_entry.id   AF-A0A5C6LL39-F1
#
_cell.length_a   1.000
_cell.length_b   1.000
_cell.length_c   1.000
_cell.angle_alpha   90.00
_cell.angle_beta   90.00
_cell.angle_gamma   90.00
#
_symmetry.space_group_name_H-M   'P 1'
#
loop_
_entity.id
_entity.type
_entity.pdbx_description
1 polymer ?
#
loop_
_entity_poly.entity_id
_entity_poly.type
_entity_poly.pdbx_seq_one_letter_code
_entity_poly.pdbx_strand_id
1 'polypeptide(L)' 'MKCILTESDGYFNYMGLPPGNYIIQPDKAQLKKLKLKPQQAAYDLHISTKREGDVIDDILFILERK' A
#
# COMPACT_ATOMS: atom_id res chain seq x y z
N MET A 1 11.24 -4.42 -5.94
CA MET A 1 10.42 -3.77 -4.89
C MET A 1 10.16 -2.35 -5.35
N LYS A 2 8.89 -1.92 -5.42
CA LYS A 2 8.54 -0.58 -5.88
C LYS A 2 7.95 0.18 -4.71
N CYS A 3 8.54 1.33 -4.38
CA CYS A 3 8.09 2.20 -3.30
C CYS A 3 7.59 3.51 -3.89
N ILE A 4 6.43 3.95 -3.43
CA ILE A 4 5.85 5.25 -3.77
C ILE A 4 5.76 6.08 -2.50
N LEU A 5 5.96 7.39 -2.63
CA LEU A 5 5.73 8.32 -1.54
C LEU A 5 4.25 8.69 -1.55
N THR A 6 3.61 8.67 -0.37
CA THR A 6 2.26 9.21 -0.21
C THR A 6 2.26 10.71 -0.43
N GLU A 7 1.13 11.23 -0.88
CA GLU A 7 0.85 12.66 -0.92
C GLU A 7 0.81 13.25 0.50
N SER A 8 0.77 14.58 0.61
CA SER A 8 0.83 15.27 1.91
C SER A 8 -0.37 14.99 2.82
N ASP A 9 -1.48 14.56 2.25
CA ASP A 9 -2.72 14.16 2.92
C ASP A 9 -2.78 12.65 3.21
N GLY A 10 -1.76 11.89 2.82
CA GLY A 10 -1.65 10.46 3.04
C GLY A 10 -2.20 9.58 1.92
N TYR A 11 -2.74 10.16 0.84
CA TYR A 11 -3.21 9.38 -0.31
C TYR A 11 -2.06 8.82 -1.14
N PHE A 12 -2.33 7.73 -1.84
CA PHE A 12 -1.43 7.15 -2.83
C PHE A 12 -2.25 6.50 -3.94
N ASN A 13 -1.71 6.54 -5.16
CA ASN A 13 -2.26 5.83 -6.30
C ASN A 13 -1.14 5.17 -7.09
N TYR A 14 -1.38 3.94 -7.55
CA TYR A 14 -0.44 3.21 -8.38
C TYR A 14 -1.20 2.44 -9.46
N MET A 15 -0.89 2.74 -10.72
CA MET A 15 -1.54 2.14 -11.88
C MET A 15 -0.53 1.35 -12.72
N GLY A 16 -1.04 0.37 -13.47
CA GLY A 16 -0.23 -0.44 -14.40
C GLY A 16 0.53 -1.60 -13.76
N LEU A 17 0.04 -2.15 -12.64
CA LEU A 17 0.49 -3.48 -12.20
C LEU A 17 -0.09 -4.53 -13.16
N PRO A 18 0.73 -5.47 -13.67
CA PRO A 18 0.19 -6.62 -14.35
C PRO A 18 -0.61 -7.50 -13.38
N PRO A 19 -1.46 -8.40 -13.88
CA PRO A 19 -2.17 -9.37 -13.05
C PRO A 19 -1.22 -10.22 -12.21
N GLY A 20 -1.60 -10.51 -10.97
CA GLY A 20 -0.75 -11.26 -10.04
C GLY A 20 -1.11 -11.04 -8.58
N ASN A 21 -0.33 -11.69 -7.71
CA ASN A 21 -0.43 -11.54 -6.26
C ASN A 21 0.59 -10.50 -5.79
N TYR A 22 0.12 -9.54 -5.01
CA TYR A 22 0.91 -8.43 -4.49
C TYR A 22 0.73 -8.29 -3.00
N ILE A 23 1.76 -7.73 -2.36
CA ILE A 23 1.71 -7.34 -0.96
C ILE A 23 1.99 -5.85 -0.91
N ILE A 24 1.07 -5.09 -0.33
CA ILE A 24 1.26 -3.67 -0.05
C ILE A 24 1.54 -3.52 1.44
N GLN A 25 2.57 -2.77 1.79
CA GLN A 25 2.95 -2.48 3.17
C GLN A 25 3.61 -1.09 3.25
N PRO A 26 3.47 -0.37 4.38
CA PRO A 26 4.21 0.87 4.60
C PRO A 26 5.72 0.61 4.70
N ASP A 27 6.53 1.58 4.32
CA ASP A 27 7.98 1.46 4.44
C ASP A 27 8.41 1.41 5.92
N LYS A 28 8.91 0.23 6.34
CA LYS A 28 9.39 -0.03 7.70
C LYS A 28 10.52 0.91 8.11
N ALA A 29 11.40 1.30 7.19
CA ALA A 29 12.50 2.22 7.47
C ALA A 29 11.95 3.64 7.78
N GLN A 30 10.96 4.09 7.00
CA GLN A 30 10.29 5.36 7.22
C GLN A 30 9.53 5.38 8.54
N LEU A 31 8.71 4.36 8.81
CA LEU A 31 7.97 4.23 10.07
C LEU A 31 8.90 4.23 11.28
N LYS A 32 10.04 3.53 11.22
CA LYS A 32 11.05 3.52 12.29
C LYS A 32 11.62 4.91 12.52
N LYS A 33 11.94 5.66 11.46
CA LYS A 33 12.44 7.05 11.55
C LYS A 33 11.40 7.99 12.17
N LEU A 34 10.12 7.79 11.86
CA LEU A 34 9.01 8.60 12.37
C LEU A 34 8.47 8.15 13.73
N LYS A 35 8.97 7.03 14.27
CA LYS A 35 8.45 6.39 15.49
C LYS A 35 6.95 6.09 15.40
N LEU A 36 6.51 5.59 14.24
CA LEU A 36 5.14 5.16 13.99
C LEU A 36 5.05 3.64 13.91
N LYS A 37 3.88 3.10 14.22
CA LYS A 37 3.50 1.69 14.03
C LYS A 37 2.18 1.63 13.26
N PRO A 38 2.02 0.75 12.26
CA PRO A 38 0.75 0.57 11.60
C PRO A 38 -0.13 -0.38 12.42
N GLN A 39 -1.44 -0.15 12.43
CA GLN A 39 -2.41 -1.11 13.00
C GLN A 39 -2.45 -2.41 12.18
N GLN A 40 -2.35 -2.29 10.86
CA GLN A 40 -2.25 -3.41 9.93
C GLN A 40 -0.91 -3.37 9.19
N ALA A 41 -0.13 -4.46 9.28
CA ALA A 41 1.23 -4.49 8.75
C ALA A 41 1.30 -4.52 7.22
N ALA A 42 0.34 -5.17 6.57
CA ALA A 42 0.27 -5.35 5.13
C ALA A 42 -1.14 -5.71 4.66
N TYR A 43 -1.39 -5.52 3.36
CA TYR A 43 -2.54 -6.06 2.64
C TYR A 43 -2.04 -6.99 1.54
N ASP A 44 -2.62 -8.18 1.49
CA ASP A 44 -2.46 -9.11 0.38
C ASP A 44 -3.52 -8.78 -0.68
N LEU A 45 -3.09 -8.61 -1.92
CA LEU A 45 -3.93 -8.23 -3.04
C LEU A 45 -3.80 -9.23 -4.17
N HIS A 46 -4.91 -9.50 -4.84
CA HIS A 46 -4.95 -10.29 -6.05
C HIS A 46 -5.52 -9.43 -7.19
N ILE A 47 -4.71 -9.18 -8.22
CA ILE A 47 -5.14 -8.48 -9.43
C ILE A 47 -5.50 -9.53 -10.47
N SER A 48 -6.78 -9.61 -10.81
CA SER A 48 -7.27 -10.61 -11.76
C SER A 48 -6.86 -10.30 -13.21
N THR A 49 -6.81 -11.33 -14.06
CA THR A 49 -6.52 -11.20 -15.50
C THR A 49 -7.75 -10.77 -16.32
N LYS A 50 -8.73 -10.11 -15.69
CA LYS A 50 -9.97 -9.68 -16.36
C LYS A 50 -9.65 -8.63 -17.42
N ARG A 51 -10.45 -8.61 -18.49
CA ARG A 51 -10.25 -7.71 -19.63
C ARG A 51 -10.46 -6.24 -19.24
N GLU A 52 -11.35 -5.97 -18.29
CA GLU A 52 -11.56 -4.63 -17.73
C GLU A 52 -10.47 -4.20 -16.73
N GLY A 53 -9.62 -5.11 -16.27
CA GLY A 53 -8.68 -4.88 -15.17
C GLY A 53 -9.31 -5.04 -13.79
N ASP A 54 -8.56 -4.66 -12.76
CA ASP A 54 -8.98 -4.65 -11.36
C ASP A 54 -8.59 -3.31 -10.73
N VAL A 55 -9.54 -2.67 -10.04
CA VAL A 55 -9.29 -1.44 -9.27
C VAL A 55 -9.56 -1.77 -7.82
N ILE A 56 -8.58 -1.49 -6.96
CA ILE A 56 -8.65 -1.77 -5.53
C ILE A 56 -8.47 -0.45 -4.79
N ASP A 57 -9.55 0.02 -4.16
CA ASP A 57 -9.61 1.31 -3.46
C ASP A 57 -9.72 1.18 -1.93
N ASP A 58 -10.07 0.00 -1.40
CA ASP A 58 -10.24 -0.25 0.04
C ASP A 58 -8.92 -0.51 0.81
N ILE A 59 -7.86 0.25 0.52
CA ILE A 59 -6.55 0.09 1.18
C ILE A 59 -6.26 1.30 2.06
N LEU A 60 -6.30 1.09 3.37
CA LEU A 60 -6.06 2.12 4.37
C LEU A 60 -5.07 1.66 5.44
N PHE A 61 -4.00 2.41 5.66
CA PHE A 61 -3.09 2.17 6.77
C PHE A 61 -3.29 3.20 7.89
N ILE A 62 -3.83 2.75 9.03
CA ILE A 62 -3.91 3.57 10.23
C ILE A 62 -2.58 3.48 10.98
N LEU A 63 -1.90 4.62 11.14
CA LEU A 63 -0.62 4.72 11.83
C LEU A 63 -0.79 5.35 13.21
N GLU A 64 -0.21 4.72 14.21
CA GLU A 64 -0.18 5.19 15.58
C GLU A 64 1.24 5.54 15.99
N ARG A 65 1.38 6.48 16.94
CA ARG A 65 2.68 6.70 17.57
C ARG A 65 3.09 5.47 18.38
N LYS A 66 4.36 5.13 18.26
CA LYS A 66 5.00 4.11 19.08
C LYS A 66 5.45 4.69 20.41
#